data_AF-A0A0B4EIM2-F1
#
_entry.id   AF-A0A0B4EIM2-F1
#
_cell.length_a   1.000
_cell.length_b   1.000
_cell.length_c   1.000
_cell.angle_alpha   90.00
_cell.angle_beta   90.00
_cell.angle_gamma   90.00
#
_symmetry.space_group_name_H-M   'P 1'
#
loop_
_entity.id
_entity.type
_entity.pdbx_description
1 polymer ?
#
loop_
_entity_poly.entity_id
_entity_poly.type
_entity_poly.pdbx_seq_one_letter_code
_entity_poly.pdbx_strand_id
1 'polypeptide(L)'
;MRLFLMNIEISDIDLLTDDKDGRSRCVLYTENQIDLAFSTILEARIFVSRAGKSFPCEVYRPRPNGPLDPQHLHMRADREFCLNETIAVGDVITVM
;
A
#
# COMPACT_ATOMS: atom_id res chain seq x y z
N MET A 1 -0.85 19.61 11.54
CA MET A 1 -0.74 18.20 11.12
C MET A 1 -1.61 18.05 9.88
N ARG A 2 -1.01 17.87 8.69
CA ARG A 2 -1.78 17.66 7.45
C ARG A 2 -2.21 16.19 7.48
N LEU A 3 -3.52 15.93 7.51
CA LEU A 3 -4.03 14.58 7.29
C LEU A 3 -3.79 14.25 5.82
N PHE A 4 -2.95 13.24 5.55
CA PHE A 4 -2.79 12.71 4.21
C PHE A 4 -3.92 11.71 3.99
N LEU A 5 -4.97 12.15 3.32
CA LEU A 5 -6.09 11.29 2.93
C LEU A 5 -5.92 10.96 1.45
N MET A 6 -5.57 9.72 1.16
CA MET A 6 -5.32 9.26 -0.20
C MET A 6 -6.16 8.01 -0.47
N ASN A 7 -7.03 8.10 -1.48
CA ASN A 7 -7.86 6.98 -1.95
C ASN A 7 -7.24 6.41 -3.21
N ILE A 8 -6.98 5.11 -3.20
CA ILE A 8 -6.29 4.42 -4.29
C ILE A 8 -7.08 3.17 -4.65
N GLU A 9 -7.50 3.10 -5.92
CA GLU A 9 -8.05 1.89 -6.52
C GLU A 9 -6.90 0.99 -6.98
N ILE A 10 -6.95 -0.27 -6.55
CA ILE A 10 -5.92 -1.25 -6.85
C ILE A 10 -6.22 -1.90 -8.20
N SER A 11 -5.33 -1.70 -9.16
CA SER A 11 -5.40 -2.33 -10.48
C SER A 11 -4.68 -3.67 -10.54
N ASP A 12 -3.62 -3.85 -9.74
CA ASP A 12 -2.88 -5.12 -9.63
C ASP A 12 -2.12 -5.21 -8.30
N ILE A 13 -1.70 -6.41 -7.91
CA ILE A 13 -0.98 -6.68 -6.65
C ILE A 13 0.17 -7.65 -6.87
N ASP A 14 1.38 -7.26 -6.47
CA ASP A 14 2.49 -8.19 -6.26
C ASP A 14 2.67 -8.49 -4.77
N LEU A 15 2.62 -9.78 -4.43
CA LEU A 15 2.98 -10.24 -3.10
C LEU A 15 4.49 -10.44 -3.03
N LEU A 16 5.12 -9.82 -2.04
CA LEU A 16 6.55 -9.95 -1.79
C LEU A 16 6.78 -10.94 -0.65
N THR A 17 7.97 -11.52 -0.60
CA THR A 17 8.41 -12.28 0.59
C THR A 17 8.29 -11.38 1.82
N ASP A 18 7.89 -11.96 2.95
CA ASP A 18 7.92 -11.27 4.23
C ASP A 18 9.31 -10.63 4.48
N ASP A 19 9.35 -9.53 5.23
CA ASP A 19 10.61 -8.93 5.60
C ASP A 19 11.33 -9.75 6.69
N LYS A 20 12.53 -9.29 7.07
CA LYS A 20 13.35 -9.96 8.09
C LYS A 20 12.67 -10.07 9.47
N ASP A 21 11.68 -9.22 9.73
CA ASP A 21 10.94 -9.16 10.99
C ASP A 21 9.63 -9.97 10.89
N GLY A 22 9.41 -10.66 9.75
CA GLY A 22 8.22 -11.46 9.48
C GLY A 22 7.00 -10.62 9.07
N ARG A 23 7.18 -9.35 8.74
CA ARG A 23 6.08 -8.47 8.31
C ARG A 23 5.76 -8.72 6.84
N SER A 24 4.46 -8.82 6.54
CA SER A 24 3.99 -9.03 5.19
C SER A 24 4.22 -7.79 4.33
N ARG A 25 4.58 -8.03 3.06
CA ARG A 25 4.89 -6.98 2.10
C ARG A 25 4.13 -7.20 0.80
N CYS A 26 3.62 -6.13 0.23
CA CYS A 26 3.06 -6.14 -1.12
C CYS A 26 3.39 -4.86 -1.87
N VAL A 27 3.26 -4.93 -3.19
CA VAL A 27 3.24 -3.78 -4.09
C VAL A 27 1.82 -3.67 -4.62
N LEU A 28 1.22 -2.50 -4.46
CA LEU A 28 -0.08 -2.19 -5.02
C LEU A 28 0.11 -1.31 -6.23
N TYR A 29 -0.37 -1.78 -7.38
CA TYR A 29 -0.41 -1.01 -8.60
C TYR A 29 -1.73 -0.28 -8.71
N THR A 30 -1.69 0.89 -9.33
CA THR A 30 -2.85 1.76 -9.49
C THR A 30 -2.72 2.60 -10.76
N GLU A 31 -3.87 3.00 -11.31
CA GLU A 31 -3.95 4.04 -12.34
C GLU A 31 -4.05 5.44 -11.73
N ASN A 32 -4.28 5.54 -10.42
CA ASN A 32 -4.37 6.82 -9.72
C ASN A 32 -2.99 7.47 -9.58
N GLN A 33 -2.97 8.80 -9.58
CA GLN A 33 -1.77 9.54 -9.22
C GLN A 33 -1.52 9.40 -7.71
N ILE A 34 -0.30 9.00 -7.36
CA ILE A 34 0.16 8.90 -5.97
C ILE A 34 0.88 10.19 -5.57
N ASP A 35 0.32 10.93 -4.62
CA ASP A 35 0.93 12.11 -4.02
C ASP A 35 1.78 11.73 -2.79
N LEU A 36 2.81 10.92 -3.04
CA LEU A 36 3.83 10.55 -2.06
C LEU A 36 5.20 10.71 -2.70
N ALA A 37 6.08 11.46 -2.04
CA ALA A 37 7.43 11.71 -2.53
C ALA A 37 8.27 10.43 -2.51
N PHE A 38 9.23 10.31 -3.42
CA PHE A 38 10.17 9.18 -3.45
C PHE A 38 11.00 9.13 -2.18
N SER A 39 11.41 7.91 -1.81
CA SER A 39 12.15 7.60 -0.57
C SER A 39 11.42 7.98 0.72
N THR A 40 10.11 8.26 0.64
CA THR A 40 9.28 8.54 1.81
C THR A 40 8.69 7.23 2.33
N ILE A 41 8.76 7.06 3.65
CA ILE A 41 8.02 6.05 4.40
C ILE A 41 6.99 6.80 5.24
N LEU A 42 5.73 6.45 5.07
CA LEU A 42 4.61 6.99 5.82
C LEU A 42 4.05 5.88 6.71
N GLU A 43 4.16 6.06 8.02
CA GLU A 43 3.39 5.28 8.98
C GLU A 43 1.94 5.79 8.95
N ALA A 44 1.01 4.94 8.54
CA ALA A 44 -0.38 5.30 8.30
C ALA A 44 -1.34 4.26 8.89
N ARG A 45 -2.61 4.62 8.98
CA ARG A 45 -3.68 3.64 9.13
C ARG A 45 -4.38 3.50 7.79
N ILE A 46 -4.50 2.27 7.30
CA ILE A 46 -5.21 2.02 6.05
C ILE A 46 -6.60 1.47 6.31
N PHE A 47 -7.55 1.76 5.42
CA PHE A 47 -8.85 1.11 5.35
C PHE A 47 -9.00 0.42 3.99
N VAL A 48 -9.48 -0.82 3.99
CA VAL A 48 -9.71 -1.61 2.77
C VAL A 48 -11.21 -1.78 2.57
N SER A 49 -11.73 -1.23 1.47
CA SER A 49 -13.16 -1.07 1.24
C SER A 49 -13.97 -2.37 1.24
N ARG A 50 -13.60 -3.40 0.48
CA ARG A 50 -14.40 -4.65 0.45
C ARG A 50 -14.27 -5.47 1.72
N ALA A 51 -13.08 -5.49 2.33
CA ALA A 51 -12.87 -6.18 3.59
C ALA A 51 -13.53 -5.46 4.78
N GLY A 52 -13.79 -4.15 4.66
CA GLY A 52 -14.32 -3.33 5.74
C GLY A 52 -13.39 -3.25 6.96
N LYS A 53 -12.08 -3.40 6.75
CA LYS A 53 -11.07 -3.48 7.81
C LYS A 53 -10.13 -2.28 7.80
N SER A 54 -9.68 -1.88 8.98
CA SER A 54 -8.60 -0.90 9.14
C SER A 54 -7.49 -1.40 10.05
N PHE A 55 -6.25 -1.13 9.66
CA PHE A 55 -5.06 -1.57 10.40
C PHE A 55 -3.87 -0.63 10.17
N PRO A 56 -2.91 -0.59 11.11
CA PRO A 56 -1.66 0.15 10.93
C PRO A 56 -0.83 -0.47 9.80
N CYS A 57 -0.23 0.37 8.97
CA CYS A 57 0.59 -0.05 7.84
C CYS A 57 1.63 1.03 7.52
N GLU A 58 2.81 0.60 7.09
CA GLU A 58 3.77 1.48 6.45
C GLU A 58 3.51 1.51 4.95
N VAL A 59 3.27 2.70 4.41
CA VAL A 59 3.12 2.95 2.97
C VAL A 59 4.34 3.72 2.49
N TYR A 60 5.01 3.23 1.44
CA TYR A 60 6.25 3.85 1.01
C TYR A 60 6.52 3.73 -0.49
N ARG A 61 7.39 4.62 -0.99
CA ARG A 61 7.92 4.59 -2.35
C ARG A 61 9.43 4.50 -2.31
N PRO A 62 10.03 3.30 -2.48
CA PRO A 62 11.46 3.12 -2.27
C PRO A 62 12.31 3.77 -3.36
N ARG A 63 11.78 3.92 -4.57
CA ARG A 63 12.49 4.50 -5.72
C ARG A 63 11.53 5.25 -6.64
N PRO A 64 12.05 6.12 -7.53
CA PRO A 64 11.29 6.61 -8.66
C PRO A 64 10.85 5.47 -9.57
N ASN A 65 9.65 5.61 -10.14
CA ASN A 65 9.19 4.73 -11.20
C ASN A 65 10.09 4.89 -12.43
N GLY A 66 10.48 3.78 -13.04
CA GLY A 66 11.05 3.78 -14.38
C GLY A 66 10.04 4.28 -15.42
N PRO A 67 10.47 4.58 -16.66
CA PRO A 67 9.60 5.11 -17.71
C PRO A 67 8.43 4.19 -18.09
N LEU A 68 8.54 2.89 -17.77
CA LEU A 68 7.54 1.86 -18.06
C LEU A 68 6.89 1.30 -16.78
N ASP A 69 7.30 1.78 -15.60
CA ASP A 69 6.78 1.25 -14.33
C ASP A 69 5.41 1.89 -14.07
N PRO A 70 4.32 1.09 -13.98
CA PRO A 70 3.01 1.60 -13.57
C PRO A 70 3.09 2.26 -12.19
N GLN A 71 2.18 3.19 -11.90
CA GLN A 71 2.12 3.82 -10.58
C GLN A 71 1.90 2.76 -9.52
N HIS A 72 2.71 2.80 -8.46
CA HIS A 72 2.63 1.81 -7.41
C HIS A 72 3.09 2.34 -6.05
N LEU A 73 2.58 1.69 -5.01
CA LEU A 73 2.99 1.86 -3.63
C LEU A 73 3.49 0.53 -3.08
N HIS A 74 4.51 0.61 -2.25
CA HIS A 74 4.87 -0.52 -1.41
C HIS A 74 4.16 -0.39 -0.08
N MET A 75 3.74 -1.54 0.44
CA MET A 75 3.11 -1.63 1.74
C MET A 75 3.76 -2.70 2.58
N ARG A 76 3.83 -2.41 3.87
CA ARG A 76 4.30 -3.34 4.89
C ARG A 76 3.41 -3.26 6.12
N ALA A 77 2.99 -4.42 6.63
CA ALA A 77 2.20 -4.51 7.85
C ALA A 77 2.58 -5.76 8.62
N ASP A 78 2.23 -5.80 9.91
CA ASP A 78 2.44 -6.98 10.72
C ASP A 78 1.68 -8.18 10.14
N ARG A 79 2.26 -9.37 10.31
CA ARG A 79 1.78 -10.61 9.69
C ARG A 79 0.32 -10.93 10.03
N GLU A 80 -0.12 -10.54 11.21
CA GLU A 80 -1.49 -10.76 11.68
C GLU A 80 -2.57 -10.09 10.81
N PHE A 81 -2.19 -9.08 10.02
CA PHE A 81 -3.10 -8.38 9.11
C PHE A 81 -3.27 -9.10 7.76
N CYS A 82 -2.49 -10.15 7.49
CA CYS A 82 -2.57 -11.00 6.30
C CYS A 82 -2.84 -10.21 5.02
N LEU A 83 -1.91 -9.34 4.60
CA LEU A 83 -2.13 -8.41 3.47
C LEU A 83 -2.59 -9.12 2.18
N ASN A 84 -2.09 -10.33 1.95
CA ASN A 84 -2.43 -11.20 0.82
C ASN A 84 -3.87 -11.74 0.84
N GLU A 85 -4.52 -11.76 2.00
CA GLU A 85 -5.91 -12.20 2.17
C GLU A 85 -6.86 -11.02 2.34
N THR A 86 -6.37 -9.91 2.88
CA THR A 86 -7.16 -8.73 3.22
C THR A 86 -7.34 -7.78 2.03
N ILE A 87 -6.36 -7.70 1.12
CA ILE A 87 -6.36 -6.76 -0.01
C ILE A 87 -6.51 -7.53 -1.32
N ALA A 88 -7.41 -7.07 -2.19
CA ALA A 88 -7.64 -7.66 -3.50
C ALA A 88 -7.70 -6.61 -4.63
N VAL A 89 -7.54 -7.07 -5.87
CA VAL A 89 -7.73 -6.22 -7.05
C VAL A 89 -9.16 -5.67 -7.11
N GLY A 90 -9.27 -4.38 -7.42
CA GLY A 90 -10.51 -3.63 -7.42
C GLY A 90 -10.98 -3.20 -6.02
N ASP A 91 -10.20 -3.42 -4.96
CA ASP A 91 -10.38 -2.70 -3.72
C ASP A 91 -9.96 -1.23 -3.88
N VAL A 92 -10.71 -0.35 -3.22
CA VAL A 92 -10.22 0.98 -2.86
C VAL A 92 -9.59 0.91 -1.47
N ILE A 93 -8.34 1.36 -1.36
CA ILE A 93 -7.69 1.60 -0.07
C ILE A 93 -7.71 3.09 0.26
N THR A 94 -7.93 3.40 1.53
CA THR A 94 -7.83 4.76 2.06
C THR A 94 -6.65 4.80 3.03
N VAL A 95 -5.64 5.61 2.71
CA VAL A 95 -4.50 5.90 3.59
C VAL A 95 -4.86 7.12 4.45
N MET A 96 -4.68 7.04 5.77
CA MET A 96 -5.03 8.07 6.77
C MET A 96 -3.91 8.34 7.77
#